data_AF-A0A2X4UZ11-F1
#
_entry.id   AF-A0A2X4UZ11-F1
#
_cell.length_a   1.000
_cell.length_b   1.000
_cell.length_c   1.000
_cell.angle_alpha   90.00
_cell.angle_beta   90.00
_cell.angle_gamma   90.00
#
_symmetry.space_group_name_H-M   'P 1'
#
loop_
_entity.id
_entity.type
_entity.pdbx_description
1 polymer ?
#
loop_
_entity_poly.entity_id
_entity_poly.type
_entity_poly.pdbx_seq_one_letter_code
_entity_poly.pdbx_strand_id
1 'polypeptide(L)' 'MLSEQFSCQVEHSWYMADVQRNGYDRYDRGEHVGGGRISTEAPESEVIYLTYADNDSVPLSPNSVAG' A
#
# COMPACT_ATOMS: atom_id res chain seq x y z
N MET A 1 -1.72 1.47 15.50
CA MET A 1 -1.62 1.81 14.05
C MET A 1 -0.98 0.63 13.30
N LEU A 2 -1.33 0.32 12.04
CA LEU A 2 -0.84 -0.91 11.37
C LEU A 2 0.70 -1.00 11.32
N SER A 3 1.38 0.09 10.95
CA SER A 3 2.84 0.16 10.89
C SER A 3 3.52 -0.05 12.26
N GLU A 4 2.89 0.38 13.34
CA GLU A 4 3.34 0.15 14.72
C GLU A 4 3.17 -1.32 15.13
N GLN A 5 1.98 -1.88 14.91
CA GLN A 5 1.62 -3.24 15.32
C GLN A 5 2.53 -4.29 14.68
N PHE A 6 2.87 -4.11 13.41
CA PHE A 6 3.72 -5.02 12.65
C PHE A 6 5.19 -4.57 12.60
N SER A 7 5.54 -3.49 13.30
CA SER A 7 6.90 -2.92 13.32
C SER A 7 7.49 -2.75 11.92
N CYS A 8 6.68 -2.28 10.97
CA CYS A 8 7.00 -2.22 9.56
C CYS A 8 6.68 -0.85 8.95
N GLN A 9 7.15 -0.65 7.72
CA GLN A 9 6.69 0.42 6.85
C GLN A 9 5.42 -0.02 6.12
N VAL A 10 4.42 0.85 6.08
CA VAL A 10 3.19 0.69 5.31
C VAL A 10 3.13 1.80 4.27
N GLU A 11 3.02 1.42 3.00
CA GLU A 11 2.72 2.32 1.88
C GLU A 11 1.26 2.12 1.48
N HIS A 12 0.47 3.18 1.56
CA HIS A 12 -0.96 3.13 1.36
C HIS A 12 -1.37 4.09 0.24
N SER A 13 -1.76 3.53 -0.90
CA SER A 13 -2.33 4.26 -2.03
C SER A 13 -3.85 4.22 -1.96
N TRP A 14 -4.51 5.36 -2.18
CA TRP A 14 -5.96 5.47 -2.07
C TRP A 14 -6.57 6.31 -3.19
N TYR A 15 -7.84 6.03 -3.48
CA TYR A 15 -8.66 6.77 -4.45
C TYR A 15 -10.09 6.97 -3.92
N MET A 16 -10.54 8.21 -3.90
CA MET A 16 -11.88 8.65 -3.54
C MET A 16 -12.63 9.06 -4.80
N ALA A 17 -13.50 8.17 -5.28
CA ALA A 17 -14.18 8.33 -6.57
C ALA A 17 -15.22 9.47 -6.57
N ASP A 18 -15.85 9.74 -5.43
CA ASP A 18 -16.85 10.79 -5.22
C ASP A 18 -16.30 12.21 -5.42
N VAL A 19 -15.05 12.42 -5.01
CA VAL A 19 -14.35 13.71 -5.13
C VAL A 19 -13.20 13.69 -6.12
N GLN A 20 -13.02 12.60 -6.87
CA GLN A 20 -11.91 12.36 -7.81
C GLN A 20 -10.54 12.72 -7.23
N ARG A 21 -10.29 12.32 -5.97
CA ARG A 21 -9.00 12.53 -5.31
C ARG A 21 -8.27 11.21 -5.18
N ASN A 22 -6.97 11.25 -5.43
CA ASN A 22 -6.06 10.16 -5.12
C ASN A 22 -4.89 10.67 -4.28
N GLY A 23 -4.18 9.74 -3.68
CA GLY A 23 -2.97 10.03 -2.94
C GLY A 23 -2.29 8.77 -2.46
N TYR A 24 -1.17 8.99 -1.81
CA TYR A 24 -0.46 7.96 -1.08
C TYR A 24 -0.01 8.50 0.26
N ASP A 25 0.12 7.60 1.23
CA ASP A 25 0.68 7.84 2.55
C ASP A 25 1.72 6.78 2.87
N ARG A 26 2.78 7.19 3.57
CA ARG A 26 3.82 6.30 4.08
C ARG A 26 3.85 6.42 5.60
N TYR A 27 3.79 5.28 6.25
CA TYR A 27 3.87 5.17 7.70
C TYR A 27 5.03 4.25 8.07
N ASP A 28 5.82 4.61 9.07
CA ASP A 28 6.91 3.78 9.58
C ASP A 28 6.80 3.66 11.09
N ARG A 29 6.63 2.44 11.60
CA ARG A 29 6.57 2.13 13.04
C ARG A 29 5.63 3.01 13.86
N GLY A 30 4.47 3.34 13.29
CA GLY A 30 3.48 4.19 13.94
C GLY A 30 3.61 5.68 13.67
N GLU A 31 4.58 6.12 12.87
CA GLU A 31 4.73 7.52 12.49
C GLU A 31 4.29 7.75 11.04
N HIS A 32 3.63 8.87 10.76
CA HIS A 32 3.38 9.32 9.38
C HIS A 32 4.63 10.02 8.87
N VAL A 33 5.35 9.35 7.96
CA VAL A 33 6.66 9.81 7.48
C VAL A 33 6.60 10.49 6.12
N GLY A 34 5.45 10.47 5.46
CA GLY A 34 5.21 11.26 4.27
C GLY A 34 3.92 10.89 3.54
N GLY A 35 3.57 11.69 2.56
CA GLY A 35 2.44 11.45 1.70
C GLY A 35 2.38 12.48 0.57
N GLY A 36 1.51 12.24 -0.39
CA GLY A 36 1.38 13.13 -1.54
C GLY A 36 0.22 12.77 -2.44
N ARG A 37 0.02 13.61 -3.46
CA ARG A 37 -0.92 13.34 -4.55
C ARG A 37 -0.25 12.43 -5.57
N ILE A 38 -0.96 11.42 -6.05
CA ILE A 38 -0.49 10.61 -7.17
C ILE A 38 -0.75 11.44 -8.44
N SER A 39 0.30 12.01 -9.01
CA SER A 39 0.17 12.74 -10.27
C SER A 39 -0.18 11.76 -11.38
N THR A 40 -1.23 12.07 -12.15
CA THR A 40 -1.55 11.37 -13.40
C THR A 40 -0.51 11.60 -14.50
N GLU A 41 0.41 12.55 -14.29
CA GLU A 41 1.45 12.95 -15.25
C GLU A 41 2.82 12.32 -14.95
N ALA A 42 2.92 11.46 -13.92
CA ALA A 42 4.14 10.70 -13.65
C ALA A 42 4.10 9.36 -14.40
N PRO A 43 4.81 9.20 -15.54
CA PRO A 43 4.72 8.00 -16.38
C PRO A 43 5.29 6.73 -15.72
N GLU A 44 5.96 6.84 -14.58
CA GLU A 44 6.64 5.74 -13.89
C GLU A 44 5.90 5.22 -12.65
N SER A 45 4.76 5.81 -12.28
CA SER A 45 3.96 5.33 -11.16
C SER A 45 2.98 4.26 -11.65
N GLU A 46 3.43 3.02 -11.67
CA GLU A 46 2.55 1.87 -11.94
C GLU A 46 1.47 1.79 -10.87
N VAL A 47 0.24 2.15 -11.24
CA VAL A 47 -0.93 1.95 -10.37
C VAL A 47 -1.30 0.48 -10.44
N ILE A 48 -0.80 -0.31 -9.49
CA ILE A 48 -1.18 -1.72 -9.35
C ILE A 48 -2.59 -1.77 -8.73
N TYR A 49 -3.59 -2.02 -9.57
CA TYR A 49 -4.93 -2.31 -9.09
C TYR A 49 -4.94 -3.73 -8.51
N LEU A 50 -4.80 -3.83 -7.19
CA LEU A 50 -5.06 -5.06 -6.46
C LEU A 50 -6.58 -5.30 -6.45
N THR A 51 -7.12 -5.80 -7.55
CA THR A 51 -8.40 -6.51 -7.50
C THR A 51 -8.22 -7.71 -6.61
N TYR A 52 -8.97 -7.78 -5.50
CA TYR A 52 -9.10 -9.00 -4.68
C TYR A 52 -9.58 -10.14 -5.58
N ALA A 53 -8.64 -10.83 -6.21
CA ALA A 53 -8.85 -12.15 -6.76
C ALA A 53 -8.56 -13.11 -5.61
N ASP A 54 -9.57 -13.93 -5.32
CA ASP A 54 -9.51 -15.12 -4.49
C ASP A 54 -9.68 -14.91 -2.98
N ASN A 55 -10.93 -15.11 -2.56
CA ASN A 55 -11.32 -15.50 -1.19
C ASN A 55 -10.65 -16.81 -0.70
N ASP A 56 -9.80 -17.45 -1.50
CA ASP A 56 -9.08 -18.70 -1.20
C ASP A 56 -7.55 -18.50 -1.06
N SER A 57 -7.07 -17.26 -0.93
CA SER A 57 -5.64 -16.99 -0.77
C SER A 57 -5.15 -17.42 0.64
N VAL A 58 -4.50 -18.60 0.69
CA VAL A 58 -3.88 -19.15 1.89
C VAL A 58 -2.62 -18.33 2.22
N PRO A 59 -2.38 -17.96 3.50
CA PRO A 59 -1.16 -17.24 3.88
C PRO A 59 0.09 -18.05 3.52
N LEU A 60 1.06 -17.38 2.90
CA LEU A 60 2.37 -17.96 2.63
C LEU A 60 3.02 -18.35 3.97
N SER A 61 3.48 -19.61 4.06
CA SER A 61 4.14 -20.10 5.27
C SER A 61 5.40 -19.27 5.55
N PRO A 62 5.70 -18.91 6.82
CA PRO A 62 6.77 -17.98 7.19
C PRO A 62 8.21 -18.38 6.81
N ASN A 63 8.40 -19.55 6.18
CA ASN A 63 9.71 -20.16 5.94
C ASN A 63 10.08 -20.31 4.46
N SER A 64 9.56 -19.47 3.56
CA SER A 64 10.16 -19.36 2.21
C SER A 64 11.38 -18.43 2.25
N VAL A 65 12.44 -18.88 2.94
CA VAL A 65 13.78 -18.33 2.70
C VAL A 65 14.16 -18.72 1.28
N ALA A 66 14.46 -17.72 0.44
CA ALA A 66 14.97 -17.90 -0.90
C ALA A 66 16.24 -18.79 -0.86
N GLY A 67 16.19 -19.89 -1.60
CA GLY A 67 17.36 -20.68 -1.98
C GLY A 67 17.84 -20.28 -3.37
#